data_AF-A0A858RBQ1-F1
#
_entry.id   AF-A0A858RBQ1-F1
#
_cell.length_a   1.000
_cell.length_b   1.000
_cell.length_c   1.000
_cell.angle_alpha   90.00
_cell.angle_beta   90.00
_cell.angle_gamma   90.00
#
_symmetry.space_group_name_H-M   'P 1'
#
loop_
_entity.id
_entity.type
_entity.pdbx_description
1 polymer ?
#
loop_
_entity_poly.entity_id
_entity_poly.type
_entity_poly.pdbx_seq_one_letter_code
_entity_poly.pdbx_strand_id
1 'polypeptide(L)'
;MTRTDRPASLTVYTDPVTGIRIALAVRRNAPAPTPVPWKRLRVDCLDAAVDGALRASRGLPAFACVLPGAERGDAKAALDRCLRRVELEGFAAGAEVTTAAVAA
;
A
#
# COMPACT_ATOMS: atom_id res chain seq x y z
N MET A 1 -20.86 1.63 -22.64
CA MET A 1 -20.42 0.54 -21.74
C MET A 1 -19.94 1.16 -20.43
N THR A 2 -20.81 1.27 -19.43
CA THR A 2 -20.41 1.65 -18.07
C THR A 2 -19.67 0.47 -17.46
N ARG A 3 -18.35 0.39 -17.67
CA ARG A 3 -17.51 -0.49 -16.86
C ARG A 3 -17.69 0.01 -15.43
N THR A 4 -18.44 -0.72 -14.62
CA THR A 4 -18.58 -0.48 -13.19
C THR A 4 -17.19 -0.71 -12.60
N ASP A 5 -16.33 0.29 -12.67
CA ASP A 5 -15.02 0.26 -12.05
C ASP A 5 -15.30 0.32 -10.55
N ARG A 6 -15.46 -0.86 -9.95
CA ARG A 6 -15.73 -1.00 -8.53
C ARG A 6 -14.57 -0.32 -7.81
N PRO A 7 -14.82 0.66 -6.94
CA PRO A 7 -13.77 1.40 -6.29
C PRO A 7 -12.90 0.45 -5.46
N ALA A 8 -11.59 0.73 -5.42
CA ALA A 8 -10.68 0.02 -4.54
C ALA A 8 -11.12 0.22 -3.09
N SER A 9 -11.03 -0.84 -2.29
CA SER A 9 -11.12 -0.75 -0.84
C SER A 9 -9.84 -0.10 -0.32
N LEU A 10 -9.98 0.94 0.50
CA LEU A 10 -8.88 1.61 1.16
C LEU A 10 -8.89 1.23 2.64
N THR A 11 -7.72 0.90 3.19
CA THR A 11 -7.54 0.61 4.61
C THR A 11 -6.27 1.29 5.11
N VAL A 12 -6.38 2.00 6.22
CA VAL A 12 -5.22 2.56 6.91
C VAL A 12 -4.89 1.66 8.09
N TYR A 13 -3.70 1.10 8.06
CA TYR A 13 -3.16 0.27 9.13
C TYR A 13 -2.09 1.04 9.90
N THR A 14 -2.01 0.79 11.21
CA THR A 14 -0.89 1.24 12.03
C THR A 14 -0.23 0.02 12.61
N ASP A 15 1.07 -0.13 12.37
CA ASP A 15 1.85 -1.20 12.94
C ASP A 15 2.07 -0.96 14.44
N PRO A 16 1.55 -1.81 15.35
CA PRO A 16 1.66 -1.55 16.78
C PRO A 16 3.09 -1.66 17.32
N VAL A 17 4.01 -2.30 16.58
CA VAL A 17 5.41 -2.46 17.01
C VAL A 17 6.25 -1.23 16.67
N THR A 18 6.08 -0.68 15.46
CA THR A 18 6.95 0.41 14.94
C THR A 18 6.24 1.76 14.86
N GLY A 19 4.92 1.80 15.04
CA GLY A 19 4.09 2.97 14.77
C GLY A 19 3.98 3.34 13.28
N ILE A 20 4.54 2.53 12.36
CA ILE A 20 4.46 2.78 10.92
C ILE A 20 3.00 2.74 10.48
N ARG A 21 2.56 3.80 9.81
CA ARG A 21 1.23 3.87 9.20
C ARG A 21 1.30 3.46 7.72
N ILE A 22 0.30 2.71 7.27
CA ILE A 22 0.25 2.15 5.92
C ILE A 22 -1.13 2.43 5.35
N ALA A 23 -1.20 3.19 4.26
CA ALA A 23 -2.41 3.31 3.46
C ALA A 23 -2.37 2.26 2.35
N LEU A 24 -3.27 1.29 2.42
CA LEU A 24 -3.37 0.16 1.49
C LEU A 24 -4.65 0.30 0.66
N ALA A 25 -4.50 0.30 -0.67
CA ALA A 25 -5.62 0.23 -1.59
C ALA A 25 -5.63 -1.12 -2.31
N VAL A 26 -6.77 -1.82 -2.27
CA VAL A 26 -6.95 -3.15 -2.88
C VAL A 26 -8.19 -3.17 -3.74
N ARG A 27 -8.08 -3.68 -4.97
CA ARG A 27 -9.24 -3.91 -5.84
C ARG A 27 -9.89 -5.23 -5.48
N ARG A 28 -11.23 -5.28 -5.45
CA ARG A 28 -12.00 -6.49 -5.10
C ARG A 28 -11.72 -7.73 -5.96
N ASN A 29 -11.15 -7.56 -7.16
CA ASN A 29 -10.89 -8.65 -8.11
C ASN A 29 -9.38 -8.89 -8.31
N ALA A 30 -8.55 -8.56 -7.33
CA ALA A 30 -7.11 -8.80 -7.41
C ALA A 30 -6.81 -10.32 -7.40
N PRO A 31 -6.00 -10.84 -8.33
CA PRO A 31 -5.73 -12.27 -8.46
C PRO A 31 -4.76 -12.79 -7.38
N ALA A 32 -5.11 -13.86 -6.65
CA ALA A 32 -4.19 -14.45 -5.67
C ALA A 32 -3.15 -15.39 -6.34
N PRO A 33 -1.84 -15.31 -6.02
CA PRO A 33 -1.22 -14.34 -5.13
C PRO A 33 -1.00 -12.97 -5.81
N THR A 34 -1.41 -11.87 -5.15
CA THR A 34 -1.20 -10.50 -5.63
C THR A 34 0.00 -9.87 -4.91
N PRO A 35 1.11 -9.57 -5.61
CA PRO A 35 2.14 -8.71 -5.04
C PRO A 35 1.56 -7.30 -4.83
N VAL A 36 1.92 -6.67 -3.72
CA VAL A 36 1.54 -5.31 -3.37
C VAL A 36 2.76 -4.41 -3.56
N PRO A 37 2.94 -3.77 -4.72
CA PRO A 37 3.94 -2.72 -4.87
C PRO A 37 3.66 -1.62 -3.84
N TRP A 38 4.73 -1.05 -3.32
CA TRP A 38 4.61 -0.08 -2.24
C TRP A 38 5.59 1.05 -2.38
N LYS A 39 5.28 2.18 -1.76
CA LYS A 39 6.14 3.37 -1.77
C LYS A 39 6.30 3.90 -0.36
N ARG A 40 7.54 4.15 0.03
CA ARG A 40 7.84 4.90 1.25
C ARG A 40 7.66 6.40 1.01
N LEU A 41 6.86 7.04 1.87
CA LEU A 41 6.75 8.50 1.90
C LEU A 41 7.84 9.09 2.77
N ARG A 42 8.30 10.29 2.40
CA ARG A 42 9.32 11.04 3.15
C ARG A 42 8.73 11.94 4.22
N VAL A 43 7.44 12.23 4.11
CA VAL A 43 6.68 13.11 4.99
C VAL A 43 5.53 12.34 5.61
N ASP A 44 5.27 12.63 6.87
CA ASP A 44 4.17 12.05 7.63
C ASP A 44 2.84 12.73 7.27
N CYS A 45 2.31 12.45 6.09
CA CYS A 45 1.05 13.01 5.60
C CYS A 45 0.11 11.88 5.19
N LEU A 46 -0.89 11.62 6.03
CA LEU A 46 -1.86 10.54 5.80
C LEU A 46 -2.68 10.76 4.53
N ASP A 47 -3.13 11.99 4.29
CA ASP A 47 -3.91 12.33 3.10
C ASP A 47 -3.13 12.06 1.82
N ALA A 48 -1.85 12.45 1.78
CA ALA A 48 -0.98 12.15 0.64
C ALA A 48 -0.77 10.64 0.43
N ALA A 49 -0.72 9.86 1.51
CA ALA A 49 -0.62 8.41 1.45
C ALA A 49 -1.89 7.77 0.89
N VAL A 50 -3.05 8.23 1.35
CA VAL A 50 -4.36 7.81 0.89
C VAL A 50 -4.55 8.13 -0.59
N ASP A 51 -4.32 9.38 -0.98
CA ASP A 51 -4.43 9.83 -2.37
C ASP A 51 -3.48 9.07 -3.29
N GLY A 52 -2.24 8.85 -2.83
CA GLY A 52 -1.25 8.06 -3.55
C GLY A 52 -1.69 6.61 -3.77
N ALA A 53 -2.21 5.96 -2.72
CA ALA A 53 -2.68 4.58 -2.80
C ALA A 53 -3.90 4.45 -3.72
N LEU A 54 -4.88 5.35 -3.58
CA LEU A 54 -6.06 5.39 -4.44
C LEU A 54 -5.69 5.65 -5.90
N ARG A 55 -4.80 6.62 -6.17
CA ARG A 55 -4.33 6.90 -7.54
C ARG A 55 -3.64 5.69 -8.15
N ALA A 56 -2.75 5.03 -7.40
CA ALA A 56 -2.04 3.84 -7.88
C ALA A 56 -3.00 2.66 -8.14
N SER A 57 -4.04 2.50 -7.33
CA SER A 57 -5.05 1.45 -7.49
C SER A 57 -5.86 1.54 -8.79
N ARG A 58 -5.82 2.67 -9.50
CA ARG A 58 -6.41 2.80 -10.84
C ARG A 58 -5.68 1.96 -11.89
N GLY A 59 -4.39 1.72 -11.70
CA GLY A 59 -3.55 0.93 -12.61
C GLY A 59 -3.07 -0.40 -12.04
N LEU A 60 -3.14 -0.58 -10.71
CA LEU A 60 -2.62 -1.76 -10.02
C LEU A 60 -3.72 -2.48 -9.23
N PRO A 61 -3.68 -3.82 -9.12
CA PRO A 61 -4.64 -4.59 -8.34
C PRO A 61 -4.56 -4.29 -6.84
N ALA A 62 -3.37 -3.93 -6.34
CA ALA A 62 -3.15 -3.41 -5.00
C ALA A 62 -1.95 -2.47 -4.98
N PHE A 63 -1.93 -1.54 -4.02
CA PHE A 63 -0.80 -0.65 -3.78
C PHE A 63 -0.77 -0.15 -2.33
N ALA A 64 0.42 0.01 -1.76
CA ALA A 64 0.58 0.55 -0.42
C ALA A 64 1.46 1.80 -0.37
N CYS A 65 1.03 2.83 0.36
CA CYS A 65 1.86 3.94 0.77
C CYS A 65 2.26 3.75 2.23
N VAL A 66 3.56 3.66 2.50
CA VAL A 66 4.10 3.49 3.85
C VAL A 66 4.60 4.83 4.35
N LEU A 67 3.96 5.34 5.40
CA LEU A 67 4.37 6.56 6.08
C LEU A 67 5.60 6.32 6.96
N PRO A 68 6.42 7.35 7.21
CA PRO A 68 7.47 7.24 8.21
C PRO A 68 6.84 6.92 9.58
N GLY A 69 7.38 5.93 10.28
CA GLY A 69 7.01 5.63 11.67
C GLY A 69 7.75 6.52 12.66
N ALA A 70 7.39 6.41 13.94
CA ALA A 70 8.09 7.09 15.04
C ALA A 70 9.54 6.59 15.20
N GLU A 71 9.78 5.32 14.87
CA GLU A 71 11.08 4.66 14.91
C GLU A 71 11.55 4.33 13.47
N ARG A 72 12.87 4.20 13.25
CA ARG A 72 13.45 3.65 11.99
C ARG A 72 13.11 2.15 11.86
N GLY A 73 11.86 1.84 11.62
CA GLY A 73 11.38 0.48 11.39
C GLY A 73 11.61 0.02 9.94
N ASP A 74 11.69 -1.29 9.76
CA ASP A 74 11.66 -1.91 8.44
C ASP A 74 10.23 -1.81 7.85
N ALA A 75 10.06 -0.90 6.88
CA ALA A 75 8.80 -0.65 6.19
C ALA A 75 8.26 -1.88 5.46
N LYS A 76 9.14 -2.71 4.90
CA LYS A 76 8.73 -3.95 4.23
C LYS A 76 8.19 -4.94 5.26
N ALA A 77 8.90 -5.12 6.37
CA ALA A 77 8.45 -6.00 7.45
C ALA A 77 7.14 -5.50 8.11
N ALA A 78 6.94 -4.18 8.21
CA ALA A 78 5.67 -3.60 8.66
C ALA A 78 4.53 -3.89 7.66
N LEU A 79 4.78 -3.78 6.36
CA LEU A 79 3.82 -4.13 5.32
C LEU A 79 3.48 -5.63 5.30
N ASP A 80 4.47 -6.52 5.41
CA ASP A 80 4.23 -7.97 5.48
C ASP A 80 3.42 -8.37 6.71
N ARG A 81 3.62 -7.69 7.86
CA ARG A 81 2.78 -7.88 9.05
C ARG A 81 1.38 -7.34 8.87
N CYS A 82 1.24 -6.17 8.22
CA CYS A 82 -0.04 -5.61 7.84
C CYS A 82 -0.83 -6.61 6.98
N LEU A 83 -0.27 -7.05 5.85
CA LEU A 83 -0.94 -7.91 4.88
C LEU A 83 -1.39 -9.25 5.47
N ARG A 84 -0.56 -9.84 6.35
CA ARG A 84 -0.95 -11.06 7.09
C ARG A 84 -2.10 -10.85 8.07
N ARG A 85 -2.22 -9.65 8.66
CA ARG A 85 -3.24 -9.35 9.67
C ARG A 85 -4.61 -9.02 9.07
N VAL A 86 -4.67 -8.42 7.88
CA VAL A 86 -5.94 -8.01 7.27
C VAL A 86 -6.71 -9.17 6.62
N GLU A 87 -6.32 -10.42 6.86
CA GLU A 87 -6.90 -11.63 6.23
C GLU A 87 -6.96 -11.53 4.69
N LEU A 88 -6.06 -10.72 4.12
CA LEU A 88 -5.84 -10.62 2.69
C LEU A 88 -5.02 -11.83 2.25
N GLU A 89 -5.61 -13.02 2.39
CA GLU A 89 -5.01 -14.28 1.97
C GLU A 89 -4.61 -14.17 0.49
N GLY A 90 -3.31 -14.33 0.23
CA GLY A 90 -2.75 -14.20 -1.12
C GLY A 90 -2.10 -12.85 -1.43
N PHE A 91 -2.10 -11.85 -0.55
CA PHE A 91 -1.32 -10.62 -0.76
C PHE A 91 0.04 -10.67 -0.06
N ALA A 92 1.09 -10.23 -0.75
CA ALA A 92 2.45 -10.19 -0.22
C ALA A 92 3.13 -8.86 -0.56
N ALA A 93 4.06 -8.38 0.29
CA ALA A 93 4.80 -7.16 -0.01
C ALA A 93 5.62 -7.34 -1.30
N GLY A 94 5.34 -6.49 -2.29
CA GLY A 94 6.04 -6.48 -3.57
C GLY A 94 7.29 -5.59 -3.56
N ALA A 95 7.67 -5.11 -4.75
CA ALA A 95 8.80 -4.20 -4.90
C ALA A 95 8.49 -2.81 -4.33
N GLU A 96 9.51 -2.17 -3.74
CA GLU A 96 9.45 -0.75 -3.39
C GLU A 96 9.60 0.10 -4.66
N VAL A 97 8.62 0.95 -4.93
CA VAL A 97 8.63 1.91 -6.04
C VAL A 97 9.35 3.17 -5.59
N THR A 98 10.64 3.25 -5.89
CA THR A 98 11.40 4.49 -5.71
C THR A 98 11.07 5.46 -6.85
N THR A 99 10.63 6.68 -6.53
CA THR A 99 10.40 7.76 -7.52
C THR A 99 11.66 8.20 -8.28
N ALA A 100 12.80 7.51 -8.13
CA ALA A 100 14.03 7.73 -8.89
C ALA A 100 13.97 7.18 -10.33
N ALA A 101 12.92 6.42 -10.70
CA ALA A 101 12.80 5.78 -12.02
C ALA A 101 11.67 6.36 -12.90
N VAL A 102 11.34 7.64 -12.74
CA VAL A 102 10.50 8.40 -13.69
C VAL A 102 11.24 9.67 -14.09
N ALA A 103 12.45 9.49 -14.62
CA ALA A 103 13.25 10.50 -15.29
C ALA A 103 14.20 9.78 -16.25
N ALA A 104 13.66 9.29 -17.36
CA ALA A 104 14.40 8.95 -18.57
C ALA A 104 13.46 9.17 -19.76
#